data_AF-A0A368EPJ7-F1
#
_entry.id   AF-A0A368EPJ7-F1
#
_cell.length_a   1.000
_cell.length_b   1.000
_cell.length_c   1.000
_cell.angle_alpha   90.00
_cell.angle_beta   90.00
_cell.angle_gamma   90.00
#
_symmetry.space_group_name_H-M   'P 1'
#
loop_
_entity.id
_entity.type
_entity.pdbx_description
1 polymer ?
#
loop_
_entity_poly.entity_id
_entity_poly.type
_entity_poly.pdbx_seq_one_letter_code
_entity_poly.pdbx_strand_id
1 'polypeptide(L)'
;MSLFSISVAFGQFKYQVNGGYYDQAGNTDYKYYNAGLSITAYGDFALGGLQVKDSEFFLSVDKNFSTYAGQDYEDDQNILFLFDLWANGRFSPFIIAEKSFDTYRGIKDRSNFGVGAKYRLIGDVLSVSAAYLSESEEVIGKNRVYEYVDYGDSLGLYTLSDHPSIQPSNYSRFSIRPKLKLPLGENFYFQSEYFYKPAGDDVLTDFKNKFVIKTAEEWLNIEIKYNFKQDSRPAPKYFMKYYEGFSRTASFENPGSKVTVENRPVIDRTPEQSKNDGFGDYYVTNYKKDDTTLTLGISINF
;
A
#
# COMPACT_ATOMS: atom_id res chain seq x y z
N MET A 1 -0.18 27.39 4.09
CA MET A 1 -0.74 26.08 4.49
C MET A 1 -1.11 26.18 5.95
N SER A 2 -2.41 26.16 6.25
CA SER A 2 -2.89 26.19 7.63
C SER A 2 -3.20 24.75 8.03
N LEU A 3 -2.41 24.19 8.95
CA LEU A 3 -2.62 22.86 9.52
C LEU A 3 -3.06 23.03 10.98
N PHE A 4 -4.06 22.27 11.40
CA PHE A 4 -4.39 22.13 12.81
C PHE A 4 -4.43 20.65 13.18
N SER A 5 -4.03 20.36 14.42
CA SER A 5 -4.12 19.03 15.02
C SER A 5 -4.54 19.19 16.46
N ILE A 6 -5.61 18.50 16.85
CA ILE A 6 -6.18 18.50 18.20
C ILE A 6 -6.21 17.06 18.68
N SER A 7 -5.70 16.81 19.88
CA SER A 7 -5.77 15.50 20.54
C SER A 7 -6.48 15.64 21.87
N VAL A 8 -7.50 14.81 22.11
CA VAL A 8 -8.27 14.79 23.35
C VAL A 8 -8.39 13.33 23.81
N ALA A 9 -8.16 13.08 25.10
CA ALA A 9 -8.50 11.81 25.71
C ALA A 9 -9.88 11.92 26.39
N PHE A 10 -10.80 11.03 26.05
CA PHE A 10 -12.13 10.97 26.66
C PHE A 10 -12.42 9.54 27.10
N GLY A 11 -12.52 9.31 28.42
CA GLY A 11 -12.62 7.97 28.98
C GLY A 11 -11.40 7.11 28.65
N GLN A 12 -11.63 5.89 28.15
CA GLN A 12 -10.60 4.91 27.80
C GLN A 12 -10.02 5.11 26.38
N PHE A 13 -10.53 6.08 25.62
CA PHE A 13 -10.13 6.32 24.23
C PHE A 13 -9.44 7.68 24.08
N LYS A 14 -8.40 7.70 23.24
CA LYS A 14 -7.75 8.91 22.76
C LYS A 14 -8.19 9.18 21.32
N TYR A 15 -8.65 10.40 21.10
CA TYR A 15 -9.11 10.92 19.82
C TYR A 15 -8.09 11.93 19.32
N GLN A 16 -7.70 11.84 18.06
CA GLN A 16 -6.87 12.83 17.40
C GLN A 16 -7.53 13.22 16.09
N VAL A 17 -7.79 14.51 15.94
CA VAL A 17 -8.34 15.12 14.74
C VAL A 17 -7.24 15.99 14.14
N ASN A 18 -6.98 15.82 12.85
CA ASN A 18 -6.12 16.72 12.09
C ASN A 18 -6.90 17.26 10.89
N GLY A 19 -6.51 18.43 10.43
CA GLY A 19 -7.05 18.98 9.21
C GLY A 19 -6.19 20.11 8.69
N GLY A 20 -6.37 20.41 7.41
CA GLY A 20 -5.61 21.47 6.78
C GLY A 20 -6.24 21.97 5.51
N TYR A 21 -5.86 23.20 5.19
CA TYR A 21 -6.23 23.88 3.96
C TYR A 21 -5.00 24.56 3.36
N TYR A 22 -4.87 24.40 2.05
CA TYR A 22 -3.90 25.08 1.23
C TYR A 22 -4.60 25.63 -0.02
N ASP A 23 -4.26 26.87 -0.37
CA ASP A 23 -4.80 27.58 -1.51
C ASP A 23 -3.65 28.35 -2.17
N GLN A 24 -3.49 28.15 -3.47
CA GLN A 24 -2.56 28.86 -4.30
C GLN A 24 -3.31 29.37 -5.53
N ALA A 25 -3.41 30.70 -5.66
CA ALA A 25 -4.02 31.34 -6.83
C ALA A 25 -2.97 31.69 -7.90
N GLY A 26 -3.37 31.71 -9.18
CA GLY A 26 -2.52 32.13 -10.31
C GLY A 26 -2.53 31.13 -11.47
N ASN A 27 -1.45 31.08 -12.26
CA ASN A 27 -1.31 30.13 -13.38
C ASN A 27 -1.27 28.65 -12.96
N THR A 28 -1.14 28.38 -11.66
CA THR A 28 -1.21 27.05 -11.03
C THR A 28 -2.25 27.09 -9.91
N ASP A 29 -3.49 27.50 -10.25
CA ASP A 29 -4.61 27.55 -9.32
C ASP A 29 -4.81 26.15 -8.70
N TYR A 30 -4.52 26.03 -7.41
CA TYR A 30 -4.49 24.76 -6.70
C TYR A 30 -5.06 24.90 -5.30
N LYS A 31 -6.04 24.05 -4.98
CA LYS A 31 -6.65 24.01 -3.66
C LYS A 31 -6.53 22.61 -3.11
N TYR A 32 -6.15 22.50 -1.84
CA TYR A 32 -5.97 21.22 -1.17
C TYR A 32 -6.61 21.25 0.21
N TYR A 33 -7.32 20.18 0.52
CA TYR A 33 -8.03 19.95 1.76
C TYR A 33 -7.60 18.60 2.30
N ASN A 34 -7.28 18.54 3.59
CA ASN A 34 -7.12 17.28 4.30
C ASN A 34 -7.92 17.26 5.59
N ALA A 35 -8.46 16.10 5.92
CA ALA A 35 -9.10 15.83 7.19
C ALA A 35 -8.74 14.43 7.64
N GLY A 36 -8.38 14.28 8.90
CA GLY A 36 -8.03 13.00 9.51
C GLY A 36 -8.63 12.88 10.90
N LEU A 37 -9.11 11.68 11.22
CA LEU A 37 -9.55 11.28 12.55
C LEU A 37 -8.84 9.98 12.90
N SER A 38 -8.26 9.89 14.09
CA SER A 38 -7.82 8.62 14.66
C SER A 38 -8.33 8.45 16.08
N ILE A 39 -8.65 7.20 16.42
CA ILE A 39 -9.18 6.77 17.70
C ILE A 39 -8.29 5.62 18.17
N THR A 40 -7.78 5.72 19.39
CA THR A 40 -6.89 4.73 20.00
C THR A 40 -7.37 4.35 21.39
N ALA A 41 -7.20 3.09 21.76
CA ALA A 41 -7.28 2.65 23.15
C ALA A 41 -6.23 1.57 23.42
N TYR A 42 -5.62 1.60 24.61
CA TYR A 42 -4.58 0.67 25.03
C TYR A 42 -4.91 0.16 26.44
N GLY A 43 -4.79 -1.14 26.68
CA GLY A 43 -5.08 -1.77 27.96
C GLY A 43 -6.55 -2.19 28.09
N ASP A 44 -7.16 -1.90 29.23
CA ASP A 44 -8.52 -2.32 29.53
C ASP A 44 -9.54 -1.27 29.06
N PHE A 45 -10.42 -1.64 28.14
CA PHE A 45 -11.48 -0.75 27.64
C PHE A 45 -12.80 -1.45 27.33
N ALA A 46 -13.90 -0.71 27.41
CA ALA A 46 -15.23 -1.18 27.04
C ALA A 46 -15.48 -0.95 25.54
N LEU A 47 -15.83 -2.01 24.82
CA LEU A 47 -16.22 -1.95 23.41
C LEU A 47 -17.60 -2.59 23.24
N GLY A 48 -18.60 -1.81 22.82
CA GLY A 48 -19.97 -2.32 22.66
C GLY A 48 -20.60 -2.86 23.95
N GLY A 49 -20.21 -2.33 25.12
CA GLY A 49 -20.67 -2.81 26.44
C GLY A 49 -19.91 -4.03 26.99
N LEU A 50 -18.98 -4.60 26.23
CA LEU A 50 -18.11 -5.68 26.69
C LEU A 50 -16.78 -5.11 27.17
N GLN A 51 -16.35 -5.52 28.37
CA GLN A 51 -15.03 -5.17 28.89
C GLN A 51 -13.97 -6.05 28.23
N VAL A 52 -13.11 -5.44 27.44
CA VAL A 52 -11.93 -6.06 26.85
C VAL A 52 -10.73 -5.71 27.73
N LYS A 53 -9.81 -6.66 27.93
CA LYS A 53 -8.63 -6.49 28.79
C LYS A 53 -7.35 -6.59 27.99
N ASP A 54 -6.34 -5.83 28.43
CA ASP A 54 -4.99 -5.83 27.86
C ASP A 54 -5.00 -5.78 26.33
N SER A 55 -5.80 -4.92 25.71
CA SER A 55 -6.01 -4.92 24.26
C SER A 55 -5.55 -3.61 23.63
N GLU A 56 -5.34 -3.62 22.32
CA GLU A 56 -5.06 -2.42 21.54
C GLU A 56 -6.14 -2.26 20.49
N PHE A 57 -6.68 -1.05 20.40
CA PHE A 57 -7.64 -0.64 19.38
C PHE A 57 -7.09 0.57 18.66
N PHE A 58 -7.16 0.52 17.33
CA PHE A 58 -6.87 1.65 16.46
C PHE A 58 -7.89 1.72 15.34
N LEU A 59 -8.47 2.91 15.14
CA LEU A 59 -9.24 3.25 13.95
C LEU A 59 -8.73 4.59 13.44
N SER A 60 -8.35 4.68 12.17
CA SER A 60 -8.10 5.95 11.50
C SER A 60 -8.92 6.09 10.22
N VAL A 61 -9.29 7.32 9.92
CA VAL A 61 -9.94 7.75 8.69
C VAL A 61 -9.22 9.00 8.25
N ASP A 62 -8.64 8.97 7.05
CA ASP A 62 -7.95 10.10 6.44
C ASP A 62 -8.55 10.36 5.07
N LYS A 63 -8.76 11.63 4.74
CA LYS A 63 -9.32 12.10 3.49
C LYS A 63 -8.49 13.27 2.98
N ASN A 64 -8.03 13.17 1.74
CA ASN A 64 -7.38 14.27 1.03
C ASN A 64 -8.16 14.54 -0.26
N PHE A 65 -8.31 15.82 -0.58
CA PHE A 65 -8.97 16.26 -1.81
C PHE A 65 -8.25 17.49 -2.34
N SER A 66 -8.02 17.55 -3.64
CA SER A 66 -7.48 18.74 -4.29
C SER A 66 -8.07 19.02 -5.66
N THR A 67 -8.04 20.29 -6.03
CA THR A 67 -8.41 20.75 -7.37
C THR A 67 -7.24 21.48 -8.01
N TYR A 68 -7.10 21.31 -9.33
CA TYR A 68 -6.15 22.04 -10.18
C TYR A 68 -6.92 22.75 -11.30
N ALA A 69 -6.78 24.07 -11.40
CA ALA A 69 -7.53 24.92 -12.33
C ALA A 69 -9.06 24.69 -12.26
N GLY A 70 -9.57 24.48 -11.04
CA GLY A 70 -10.99 24.23 -10.79
C GLY A 70 -11.52 22.83 -11.18
N GLN A 71 -10.64 21.92 -11.63
CA GLN A 71 -10.97 20.52 -11.88
C GLN A 71 -10.46 19.64 -10.74
N ASP A 72 -11.18 18.56 -10.42
CA ASP A 72 -10.74 17.57 -9.45
C ASP A 72 -9.40 16.96 -9.88
N TYR A 73 -8.44 16.92 -8.96
CA TYR A 73 -7.07 16.48 -9.23
C TYR A 73 -6.66 15.31 -8.32
N GLU A 74 -6.90 15.42 -7.01
CA GLU A 74 -6.73 14.32 -6.05
C GLU A 74 -8.03 14.11 -5.29
N ASP A 75 -8.37 12.85 -5.07
CA ASP A 75 -9.46 12.42 -4.22
C ASP A 75 -9.06 11.09 -3.60
N ASP A 76 -8.55 11.15 -2.38
CA ASP A 76 -7.91 10.03 -1.71
C ASP A 76 -8.58 9.80 -0.36
N GLN A 77 -8.73 8.54 0.01
CA GLN A 77 -9.23 8.15 1.32
C GLN A 77 -8.50 6.92 1.83
N ASN A 78 -8.26 6.88 3.12
CA ASN A 78 -7.81 5.69 3.81
C ASN A 78 -8.59 5.47 5.10
N ILE A 79 -9.08 4.26 5.31
CA ILE A 79 -9.67 3.79 6.55
C ILE A 79 -8.82 2.62 7.02
N LEU A 80 -8.25 2.72 8.21
CA LEU A 80 -7.44 1.65 8.81
C LEU A 80 -8.01 1.28 10.18
N PHE A 81 -8.26 0.00 10.37
CA PHE A 81 -8.70 -0.59 11.63
C PHE A 81 -7.70 -1.67 12.05
N LEU A 82 -7.26 -1.61 13.30
CA LEU A 82 -6.41 -2.62 13.94
C LEU A 82 -7.00 -2.95 15.31
N PHE A 83 -7.00 -4.24 15.63
CA PHE A 83 -7.37 -4.69 16.97
C PHE A 83 -6.53 -5.89 17.38
N ASP A 84 -5.79 -5.75 18.47
CA ASP A 84 -5.02 -6.81 19.13
C ASP A 84 -5.71 -7.15 20.45
N LEU A 85 -6.08 -8.42 20.64
CA LEU A 85 -6.54 -8.92 21.94
C LEU A 85 -5.33 -9.39 22.75
N TRP A 86 -5.29 -9.09 24.05
CA TRP A 86 -4.19 -9.49 24.96
C TRP A 86 -2.82 -9.06 24.41
N ALA A 87 -2.71 -7.81 23.97
CA ALA A 87 -1.55 -7.25 23.30
C ALA A 87 -0.24 -7.43 24.08
N ASN A 88 -0.32 -7.49 25.42
CA ASN A 88 0.81 -7.78 26.31
C ASN A 88 0.92 -9.24 26.78
N GLY A 89 -0.05 -10.07 26.41
CA GLY A 89 -0.01 -11.51 26.61
C GLY A 89 1.08 -12.21 25.81
N ARG A 90 1.42 -13.44 26.25
CA ARG A 90 2.34 -14.33 25.54
C ARG A 90 1.83 -14.70 24.15
N PHE A 91 0.50 -14.81 24.01
CA PHE A 91 -0.20 -15.01 22.76
C PHE A 91 -1.25 -13.90 22.61
N SER A 92 -1.31 -13.29 21.43
CA SER A 92 -2.18 -12.15 21.14
C SER A 92 -2.74 -12.29 19.73
N PRO A 93 -4.02 -12.69 19.57
CA PRO A 93 -4.66 -12.69 18.27
C PRO A 93 -5.00 -11.26 17.87
N PHE A 94 -4.93 -10.99 16.57
CA PHE A 94 -5.21 -9.67 16.02
C PHE A 94 -5.94 -9.71 14.69
N ILE A 95 -6.61 -8.61 14.40
CA ILE A 95 -7.28 -8.36 13.13
C ILE A 95 -6.85 -7.01 12.56
N ILE A 96 -6.79 -6.94 11.24
CA ILE A 96 -6.44 -5.76 10.47
C ILE A 96 -7.50 -5.60 9.39
N ALA A 97 -8.04 -4.41 9.20
CA ALA A 97 -8.87 -4.10 8.06
C ALA A 97 -8.49 -2.72 7.52
N GLU A 98 -8.21 -2.65 6.23
CA GLU A 98 -7.89 -1.42 5.53
C GLU A 98 -8.78 -1.29 4.30
N LYS A 99 -9.26 -0.08 4.06
CA LYS A 99 -10.00 0.28 2.86
C LYS A 99 -9.52 1.63 2.38
N SER A 100 -9.04 1.70 1.14
CA SER A 100 -8.52 2.94 0.57
C SER A 100 -8.86 3.11 -0.90
N PHE A 101 -8.84 4.35 -1.35
CA PHE A 101 -8.77 4.73 -2.75
C PHE A 101 -7.83 5.94 -2.88
N ASP A 102 -7.15 6.04 -4.01
CA ASP A 102 -6.10 7.03 -4.26
C ASP A 102 -6.12 7.32 -5.75
N THR A 103 -6.93 8.30 -6.15
CA THR A 103 -7.21 8.56 -7.57
C THR A 103 -5.98 9.07 -8.30
N TYR A 104 -5.09 9.79 -7.60
CA TYR A 104 -3.82 10.27 -8.14
C TYR A 104 -2.89 9.13 -8.55
N ARG A 105 -2.76 8.09 -7.72
CA ARG A 105 -2.01 6.88 -8.05
C ARG A 105 -2.79 5.90 -8.93
N GLY A 106 -3.97 6.30 -9.38
CA GLY A 106 -4.85 5.46 -10.19
C GLY A 106 -5.44 4.30 -9.42
N ILE A 107 -5.57 4.33 -8.09
CA ILE A 107 -6.20 3.27 -7.31
C ILE A 107 -7.66 3.64 -7.09
N LYS A 108 -8.58 2.88 -7.70
CA LYS A 108 -10.02 3.10 -7.56
C LYS A 108 -10.54 2.53 -6.24
N ASP A 109 -10.05 1.35 -5.87
CA ASP A 109 -10.46 0.66 -4.65
C ASP A 109 -9.36 -0.29 -4.21
N ARG A 110 -9.01 -0.27 -2.93
CA ARG A 110 -8.11 -1.24 -2.31
C ARG A 110 -8.71 -1.66 -0.99
N SER A 111 -8.77 -2.96 -0.75
CA SER A 111 -9.09 -3.52 0.56
C SER A 111 -8.04 -4.52 1.00
N ASN A 112 -7.73 -4.50 2.29
CA ASN A 112 -6.88 -5.48 2.93
C ASN A 112 -7.56 -5.96 4.21
N PHE A 113 -7.88 -7.24 4.30
CA PHE A 113 -8.38 -7.85 5.52
C PHE A 113 -7.39 -8.88 6.02
N GLY A 114 -6.96 -8.73 7.26
CA GLY A 114 -5.98 -9.59 7.90
C GLY A 114 -6.49 -10.19 9.20
N VAL A 115 -6.20 -11.47 9.40
CA VAL A 115 -6.34 -12.14 10.69
C VAL A 115 -5.01 -12.80 11.04
N GLY A 116 -4.59 -12.69 12.28
CA GLY A 116 -3.30 -13.21 12.69
C GLY A 116 -3.16 -13.38 14.18
N ALA A 117 -1.97 -13.81 14.58
CA ALA A 117 -1.59 -13.90 15.97
C ALA A 117 -0.10 -13.60 16.16
N LYS A 118 0.20 -13.04 17.32
CA LYS A 118 1.53 -12.70 17.81
C LYS A 118 1.87 -13.63 18.97
N TYR A 119 3.08 -14.16 18.96
CA TYR A 119 3.63 -14.97 20.03
C TYR A 119 4.93 -14.35 20.54
N ARG A 120 4.99 -14.11 21.85
CA ARG A 120 6.20 -13.61 22.53
C ARG A 120 7.08 -14.80 22.88
N LEU A 121 8.22 -14.90 22.20
CA LEU A 121 9.21 -15.95 22.43
C LEU A 121 10.02 -15.64 23.70
N ILE A 122 10.41 -14.38 23.88
CA ILE A 122 11.22 -13.91 25.01
C ILE A 122 10.66 -12.57 25.49
N GLY A 123 9.74 -12.61 26.46
CA GLY A 123 9.15 -11.41 27.06
C GLY A 123 8.78 -10.33 26.01
N ASP A 124 9.21 -9.10 26.24
CA ASP A 124 9.06 -7.99 25.28
C ASP A 124 10.21 -7.90 24.27
N VAL A 125 11.25 -8.73 24.41
CA VAL A 125 12.47 -8.67 23.59
C VAL A 125 12.25 -9.27 22.21
N LEU A 126 11.67 -10.48 22.13
CA LEU A 126 11.51 -11.18 20.87
C LEU A 126 10.09 -11.72 20.75
N SER A 127 9.44 -11.37 19.64
CA SER A 127 8.14 -11.90 19.25
C SER A 127 8.12 -12.24 17.76
N VAL A 128 7.24 -13.15 17.39
CA VAL A 128 6.94 -13.46 16.00
C VAL A 128 5.43 -13.37 15.84
N SER A 129 4.96 -12.71 14.80
CA SER A 129 3.57 -12.80 14.39
C SER A 129 3.42 -13.43 13.01
N ALA A 130 2.26 -14.05 12.82
CA ALA A 130 1.82 -14.59 11.56
C ALA A 130 0.42 -14.07 11.25
N ALA A 131 0.14 -13.78 9.99
CA ALA A 131 -1.19 -13.35 9.54
C ALA A 131 -1.52 -13.89 8.16
N TYR A 132 -2.78 -14.24 7.95
CA TYR A 132 -3.36 -14.38 6.63
C TYR A 132 -3.97 -13.04 6.23
N LEU A 133 -3.69 -12.58 5.01
CA LEU A 133 -4.13 -11.31 4.44
C LEU A 133 -4.90 -11.59 3.15
N SER A 134 -6.12 -11.10 3.07
CA SER A 134 -6.94 -11.07 1.86
C SER A 134 -6.90 -9.67 1.28
N GLU A 135 -6.28 -9.52 0.12
CA GLU A 135 -5.99 -8.25 -0.51
C GLU A 135 -6.74 -8.17 -1.86
N SER A 136 -7.45 -7.07 -2.08
CA SER A 136 -8.12 -6.76 -3.33
C SER A 136 -7.71 -5.36 -3.76
N GLU A 137 -7.39 -5.21 -5.05
CA GLU A 137 -7.05 -3.92 -5.62
C GLU A 137 -7.64 -3.75 -7.02
N GLU A 138 -8.45 -2.72 -7.16
CA GLU A 138 -8.93 -2.16 -8.41
C GLU A 138 -8.15 -0.87 -8.70
N VAL A 139 -7.47 -0.83 -9.83
CA VAL A 139 -6.76 0.38 -10.32
C VAL A 139 -7.59 0.96 -11.47
N ILE A 140 -7.75 2.28 -11.47
CA ILE A 140 -8.26 3.08 -12.58
C ILE A 140 -7.45 2.72 -13.82
N GLY A 141 -8.09 2.03 -14.77
CA GLY A 141 -7.44 1.56 -15.98
C GLY A 141 -6.83 0.16 -15.92
N LYS A 142 -6.90 -0.59 -14.82
CA LYS A 142 -6.60 -2.05 -14.83
C LYS A 142 -7.63 -2.84 -15.64
N ASN A 143 -8.81 -2.27 -15.85
CA ASN A 143 -9.77 -2.74 -16.82
C ASN A 143 -9.53 -2.09 -18.19
N ARG A 144 -8.37 -1.48 -18.49
CA ARG A 144 -8.12 -0.96 -19.84
C ARG A 144 -7.37 -1.97 -20.68
N VAL A 145 -7.82 -2.08 -21.92
CA VAL A 145 -7.12 -2.77 -22.98
C VAL A 145 -6.30 -1.77 -23.76
N TYR A 146 -5.01 -2.01 -23.86
CA TYR A 146 -4.08 -1.26 -24.68
C TYR A 146 -4.26 -1.72 -26.12
N GLU A 147 -4.81 -0.84 -26.95
CA GLU A 147 -5.08 -1.15 -28.35
C GLU A 147 -3.93 -0.64 -29.21
N TYR A 148 -3.22 -1.58 -29.84
CA TYR A 148 -2.08 -1.30 -30.70
C TYR A 148 -2.51 -1.26 -32.17
N VAL A 149 -1.88 -0.35 -32.92
CA VAL A 149 -1.95 -0.32 -34.39
C VAL A 149 -0.59 -0.61 -34.99
N ASP A 150 -0.63 -1.12 -36.20
CA ASP A 150 0.54 -1.25 -37.05
C ASP A 150 0.75 0.03 -37.87
N TYR A 151 1.89 0.69 -37.66
CA TYR A 151 2.31 1.86 -38.43
C TYR A 151 3.17 1.48 -39.66
N GLY A 152 3.29 0.18 -39.96
CA GLY A 152 4.03 -0.42 -41.08
C GLY A 152 5.47 -0.78 -40.75
N ASP A 153 6.12 -0.03 -39.87
CA ASP A 153 7.49 -0.27 -39.41
C ASP A 153 7.61 -0.49 -37.89
N SER A 154 6.51 -0.34 -37.17
CA SER A 154 6.41 -0.41 -35.72
C SER A 154 4.97 -0.68 -35.26
N LEU A 155 4.81 -1.37 -34.13
CA LEU A 155 3.58 -1.33 -33.34
C LEU A 155 3.61 -0.14 -32.39
N GLY A 156 2.50 0.59 -32.30
CA GLY A 156 2.34 1.66 -31.32
C GLY A 156 0.98 1.66 -30.66
N LEU A 157 0.94 2.18 -29.43
CA LEU A 157 -0.31 2.35 -28.67
C LEU A 157 -1.17 3.42 -29.34
N TYR A 158 -2.35 3.04 -29.81
CA TYR A 158 -3.28 3.94 -30.48
C TYR A 158 -4.31 4.51 -29.51
N THR A 159 -4.91 3.64 -28.70
CA THR A 159 -5.93 4.05 -27.74
C THR A 159 -6.00 3.08 -26.55
N LEU A 160 -6.75 3.49 -25.53
CA LEU A 160 -7.13 2.64 -24.41
C LEU A 160 -8.66 2.46 -24.46
N SER A 161 -9.13 1.22 -24.37
CA SER A 161 -10.55 0.92 -24.21
C SER A 161 -10.84 0.26 -22.88
N ASP A 162 -12.05 0.44 -22.35
CA ASP A 162 -12.45 -0.27 -21.14
C ASP A 162 -12.87 -1.71 -21.46
N HIS A 163 -12.48 -2.61 -20.59
CA HIS A 163 -12.77 -4.03 -20.59
C HIS A 163 -13.88 -4.28 -19.56
N PRO A 164 -15.14 -4.40 -19.98
CA PRO A 164 -16.27 -4.46 -19.06
C PRO A 164 -16.29 -5.74 -18.19
N SER A 165 -15.55 -6.78 -18.57
CA SER A 165 -15.56 -8.10 -17.92
C SER A 165 -14.30 -8.47 -17.11
N ILE A 166 -13.28 -7.61 -17.00
CA ILE A 166 -12.12 -7.90 -16.13
C ILE A 166 -12.50 -7.53 -14.69
N GLN A 167 -12.38 -8.50 -13.80
CA GLN A 167 -12.62 -8.33 -12.38
C GLN A 167 -11.38 -7.72 -11.70
N PRO A 168 -11.55 -7.01 -10.56
CA PRO A 168 -10.44 -6.53 -9.74
C PRO A 168 -9.42 -7.64 -9.42
N SER A 169 -8.15 -7.25 -9.25
CA SER A 169 -7.11 -8.21 -8.88
C SER A 169 -7.25 -8.59 -7.41
N ASN A 170 -7.59 -9.85 -7.16
CA ASN A 170 -7.68 -10.42 -5.81
C ASN A 170 -6.49 -11.34 -5.58
N TYR A 171 -5.86 -11.22 -4.42
CA TYR A 171 -4.78 -12.10 -4.01
C TYR A 171 -4.77 -12.27 -2.50
N SER A 172 -4.29 -13.42 -2.06
CA SER A 172 -4.12 -13.72 -0.64
C SER A 172 -2.64 -13.84 -0.32
N ARG A 173 -2.23 -13.30 0.83
CA ARG A 173 -0.87 -13.44 1.34
C ARG A 173 -0.86 -14.11 2.69
N PHE A 174 0.19 -14.89 2.92
CA PHE A 174 0.61 -15.16 4.28
C PHE A 174 1.67 -14.13 4.67
N SER A 175 1.73 -13.75 5.93
CA SER A 175 2.69 -12.79 6.45
C SER A 175 3.36 -13.33 7.69
N ILE A 176 4.69 -13.32 7.75
CA ILE A 176 5.48 -13.62 8.94
C ILE A 176 6.23 -12.35 9.34
N ARG A 177 6.21 -12.02 10.63
CA ARG A 177 6.73 -10.75 11.14
C ARG A 177 7.50 -10.94 12.46
N PRO A 178 8.77 -11.36 12.43
CA PRO A 178 9.60 -11.30 13.62
C PRO A 178 9.84 -9.84 14.03
N LYS A 179 9.78 -9.60 15.33
CA LYS A 179 10.05 -8.32 15.96
C LYS A 179 10.99 -8.50 17.13
N LEU A 180 12.07 -7.73 17.10
CA LEU A 180 13.12 -7.68 18.10
C LEU A 180 13.17 -6.28 18.72
N LYS A 181 13.19 -6.21 20.05
CA LYS A 181 13.36 -5.00 20.85
C LYS A 181 14.54 -5.21 21.80
N LEU A 182 15.62 -4.47 21.61
CA LEU A 182 16.85 -4.58 22.38
C LEU A 182 17.17 -3.26 23.08
N PRO A 183 16.95 -3.16 24.40
CA PRO A 183 17.63 -2.13 25.19
C PRO A 183 19.14 -2.45 25.20
N LEU A 184 19.95 -1.49 24.79
CA LEU A 184 21.41 -1.61 24.65
C LEU A 184 22.08 -0.69 25.67
N GLY A 185 22.19 -1.16 26.91
CA GLY A 185 22.59 -0.33 28.04
C GLY A 185 21.51 0.68 28.42
N GLU A 186 21.90 1.79 29.05
CA GLU A 186 20.96 2.79 29.60
C GLU A 186 20.44 3.76 28.52
N ASN A 187 21.28 4.09 27.54
CA ASN A 187 21.06 5.21 26.63
C ASN A 187 20.65 4.80 25.21
N PHE A 188 20.75 3.52 24.86
CA PHE A 188 20.46 3.07 23.50
C PHE A 188 19.32 2.07 23.47
N TYR A 189 18.48 2.18 22.45
CA TYR A 189 17.42 1.23 22.18
C TYR A 189 17.37 0.92 20.69
N PHE A 190 17.38 -0.36 20.36
CA PHE A 190 17.26 -0.84 19.00
C PHE A 190 15.98 -1.66 18.85
N GLN A 191 15.26 -1.42 17.76
CA GLN A 191 14.10 -2.20 17.38
C GLN A 191 14.20 -2.57 15.91
N SER A 192 13.91 -3.84 15.63
CA SER A 192 13.96 -4.41 14.29
C SER A 192 12.70 -5.20 14.03
N GLU A 193 12.08 -4.95 12.88
CA GLU A 193 10.87 -5.64 12.43
C GLU A 193 11.07 -6.02 10.97
N TYR A 194 10.96 -7.31 10.67
CA TYR A 194 11.01 -7.81 9.31
C TYR A 194 9.63 -8.30 8.93
N PHE A 195 9.14 -7.92 7.76
CA PHE A 195 7.88 -8.44 7.21
C PHE A 195 8.23 -9.28 5.99
N TYR A 196 7.80 -10.53 5.98
CA TYR A 196 7.86 -11.42 4.83
C TYR A 196 6.43 -11.75 4.40
N LYS A 197 6.05 -11.42 3.17
CA LYS A 197 4.66 -11.54 2.68
C LYS A 197 4.58 -12.17 1.28
N PRO A 198 4.75 -13.49 1.14
CA PRO A 198 4.62 -14.19 -0.13
C PRO A 198 3.17 -14.25 -0.64
N ALA A 199 3.02 -14.25 -1.96
CA ALA A 199 1.76 -14.36 -2.71
C ALA A 199 2.02 -15.03 -4.07
N GLY A 200 1.98 -16.37 -4.13
CA GLY A 200 2.41 -17.09 -5.33
C GLY A 200 3.91 -16.87 -5.61
N ASP A 201 4.25 -16.38 -6.80
CA ASP A 201 5.64 -16.05 -7.19
C ASP A 201 6.11 -14.67 -6.69
N ASP A 202 5.23 -13.87 -6.09
CA ASP A 202 5.53 -12.55 -5.54
C ASP A 202 5.94 -12.66 -4.06
N VAL A 203 7.01 -11.96 -3.68
CA VAL A 203 7.49 -11.82 -2.32
C VAL A 203 7.68 -10.34 -1.97
N LEU A 204 6.80 -9.81 -1.10
CA LEU A 204 7.05 -8.52 -0.47
C LEU A 204 7.88 -8.69 0.79
N THR A 205 8.97 -7.93 0.89
CA THR A 205 9.75 -7.79 2.11
C THR A 205 9.84 -6.33 2.55
N ASP A 206 9.76 -6.09 3.85
CA ASP A 206 9.83 -4.75 4.44
C ASP A 206 10.63 -4.88 5.73
N PHE A 207 11.82 -4.29 5.76
CA PHE A 207 12.75 -4.41 6.88
C PHE A 207 12.92 -3.06 7.58
N LYS A 208 12.17 -2.90 8.67
CA LYS A 208 12.10 -1.66 9.45
C LYS A 208 13.01 -1.74 10.63
N ASN A 209 13.87 -0.75 10.77
CA ASN A 209 14.81 -0.65 11.87
C ASN A 209 14.72 0.75 12.47
N LYS A 210 14.74 0.79 13.79
CA LYS A 210 14.68 2.00 14.59
C LYS A 210 15.77 1.94 15.65
N PHE A 211 16.61 2.95 15.69
CA PHE A 211 17.60 3.16 16.71
C PHE A 211 17.30 4.46 17.44
N VAL A 212 17.25 4.41 18.77
CA VAL A 212 16.99 5.56 19.63
C VAL A 212 18.20 5.77 20.52
N ILE A 213 18.69 7.00 20.55
CA ILE A 213 19.72 7.48 21.44
C ILE A 213 19.06 8.44 22.41
N LYS A 214 18.98 8.03 23.68
CA LYS A 214 18.63 8.92 24.78
C LYS A 214 19.84 9.78 25.08
N THR A 215 19.64 11.09 25.12
CA THR A 215 20.71 11.99 25.51
C THR A 215 20.73 12.16 27.03
N ALA A 216 21.75 12.84 27.56
CA ALA A 216 21.82 13.16 28.99
C ALA A 216 20.65 14.06 29.44
N GLU A 217 20.10 14.84 28.51
CA GLU A 217 18.92 15.67 28.71
C GLU A 217 17.68 14.82 28.41
N GLU A 218 16.84 14.57 29.43
CA GLU A 218 15.66 13.68 29.29
C GLU A 218 14.65 14.16 28.24
N TRP A 219 14.61 15.47 27.99
CA TRP A 219 13.76 16.08 26.97
C TRP A 219 14.27 15.85 25.55
N LEU A 220 15.54 15.47 25.35
CA LEU A 220 16.13 15.34 24.04
C LEU A 220 16.43 13.88 23.67
N ASN A 221 15.80 13.42 22.58
CA ASN A 221 16.05 12.08 22.01
C ASN A 221 16.36 12.16 20.52
N ILE A 222 17.37 11.40 20.07
CA ILE A 222 17.69 11.24 18.65
C ILE A 222 17.15 9.89 18.19
N GLU A 223 16.33 9.91 17.16
CA GLU A 223 15.77 8.72 16.54
C GLU A 223 16.25 8.59 15.09
N ILE A 224 16.86 7.45 14.78
CA ILE A 224 17.28 7.07 13.43
C ILE A 224 16.40 5.91 12.99
N LYS A 225 15.66 6.11 11.91
CA LYS A 225 14.86 5.07 11.26
C LYS A 225 15.44 4.77 9.91
N TYR A 226 15.63 3.50 9.60
CA TYR A 226 15.86 3.08 8.22
C TYR A 226 14.92 1.95 7.85
N ASN A 227 14.48 1.96 6.60
CA ASN A 227 13.62 0.94 6.03
C ASN A 227 14.20 0.47 4.70
N PHE A 228 14.37 -0.84 4.56
CA PHE A 228 14.64 -1.48 3.28
C PHE A 228 13.39 -2.26 2.85
N LYS A 229 12.71 -1.77 1.82
CA LYS A 229 11.53 -2.42 1.25
C LYS A 229 11.88 -2.99 -0.12
N GLN A 230 11.55 -4.25 -0.33
CA GLN A 230 11.55 -4.88 -1.65
C GLN A 230 10.12 -5.27 -1.97
N ASP A 231 9.61 -4.69 -3.04
CA ASP A 231 8.25 -4.91 -3.53
C ASP A 231 8.35 -5.55 -4.90
N SER A 232 8.39 -6.88 -4.95
CA SER A 232 8.17 -7.60 -6.20
C SER A 232 6.66 -7.63 -6.47
N ARG A 233 6.01 -6.48 -6.67
CA ARG A 233 4.55 -6.36 -6.75
C ARG A 233 3.90 -7.52 -7.53
N PRO A 234 2.65 -7.90 -7.22
CA PRO A 234 1.88 -8.68 -8.17
C PRO A 234 1.68 -7.74 -9.35
N ALA A 235 2.40 -8.04 -10.43
CA ALA A 235 2.30 -7.39 -11.70
C ALA A 235 0.86 -6.91 -11.98
N PRO A 236 0.55 -5.60 -12.10
CA PRO A 236 -0.59 -5.23 -12.92
C PRO A 236 -0.45 -5.95 -14.26
N LYS A 237 -1.48 -6.71 -14.63
CA LYS A 237 -1.56 -7.33 -15.95
C LYS A 237 -1.94 -6.25 -16.94
N TYR A 238 -1.14 -6.08 -17.98
CA TYR A 238 -1.50 -5.22 -19.11
C TYR A 238 -2.18 -6.09 -20.16
N PHE A 239 -3.45 -5.80 -20.41
CA PHE A 239 -4.22 -6.46 -21.46
C PHE A 239 -4.00 -5.70 -22.75
N MET A 240 -3.60 -6.40 -23.80
CA MET A 240 -3.29 -5.81 -25.09
C MET A 240 -4.10 -6.53 -26.17
N LYS A 241 -4.57 -5.75 -27.15
CA LYS A 241 -5.10 -6.28 -28.40
C LYS A 241 -4.71 -5.35 -29.53
N TYR A 242 -5.01 -5.76 -30.75
CA TYR A 242 -4.91 -4.86 -31.89
C TYR A 242 -6.22 -4.10 -32.08
N TYR A 243 -6.11 -2.83 -32.45
CA TYR A 243 -7.25 -2.05 -32.93
C TYR A 243 -7.75 -2.62 -34.27
N GLU A 244 -9.06 -2.69 -34.49
CA GLU A 244 -9.64 -3.36 -35.67
C GLU A 244 -9.77 -2.48 -36.92
N GLY A 245 -9.48 -1.18 -36.82
CA GLY A 245 -9.63 -0.24 -37.94
C GLY A 245 -8.41 -0.07 -38.86
N PHE A 246 -7.32 -0.81 -38.66
CA PHE A 246 -6.12 -0.72 -39.50
C PHE A 246 -5.71 -2.11 -40.05
N SER A 247 -5.23 -2.14 -41.30
CA SER A 247 -4.59 -3.31 -41.89
C SER A 247 -3.31 -3.67 -41.14
N ARG A 248 -3.00 -4.96 -41.01
CA ARG A 248 -1.90 -5.46 -40.18
C ARG A 248 -0.85 -6.21 -41.00
N THR A 249 0.40 -5.85 -40.81
CA THR A 249 1.61 -6.50 -41.34
C THR A 249 2.62 -6.82 -40.22
N ALA A 250 2.59 -6.09 -39.10
CA ALA A 250 3.34 -6.34 -37.87
C ALA A 250 2.49 -7.07 -36.81
N SER A 251 3.15 -7.82 -35.90
CA SER A 251 2.53 -8.52 -34.77
C SER A 251 3.27 -8.27 -33.46
N PHE A 252 2.69 -8.60 -32.30
CA PHE A 252 3.37 -8.44 -31.00
C PHE A 252 4.67 -9.27 -30.94
N GLU A 253 4.71 -10.42 -31.60
CA GLU A 253 5.91 -11.26 -31.75
C GLU A 253 6.92 -10.70 -32.76
N ASN A 254 6.44 -10.00 -33.78
CA ASN A 254 7.25 -9.33 -34.80
C ASN A 254 6.79 -7.88 -35.02
N PRO A 255 7.12 -6.97 -34.10
CA PRO A 255 6.49 -5.64 -34.03
C PRO A 255 7.08 -4.62 -35.00
N GLY A 256 7.87 -5.05 -35.99
CA GLY A 256 8.51 -4.18 -36.97
C GLY A 256 9.97 -3.84 -36.66
N SER A 257 10.67 -3.29 -37.66
CA SER A 257 12.12 -3.07 -37.64
C SER A 257 12.58 -1.88 -36.79
N LYS A 258 11.66 -0.99 -36.39
CA LYS A 258 11.96 0.16 -35.52
C LYS A 258 11.74 -0.10 -34.03
N VAL A 259 11.20 -1.26 -33.66
CA VAL A 259 11.03 -1.64 -32.25
C VAL A 259 12.31 -2.28 -31.74
N THR A 260 12.91 -1.66 -30.74
CA THR A 260 14.12 -2.18 -30.08
C THR A 260 13.75 -3.28 -29.08
N VAL A 261 14.75 -4.02 -28.60
CA VAL A 261 14.55 -5.06 -27.57
C VAL A 261 13.95 -4.46 -26.29
N GLU A 262 14.33 -3.23 -25.95
CA GLU A 262 13.91 -2.53 -24.74
C GLU A 262 12.45 -2.06 -24.79
N ASN A 263 11.93 -1.76 -25.99
CA ASN A 263 10.57 -1.24 -26.19
C ASN A 263 9.60 -2.26 -26.78
N ARG A 264 10.05 -3.50 -26.98
CA ARG A 264 9.21 -4.59 -27.47
C ARG A 264 8.17 -4.96 -26.41
N PRO A 265 6.87 -5.03 -26.76
CA PRO A 265 5.85 -5.56 -25.86
C PRO A 265 6.21 -6.97 -25.41
N VAL A 266 6.31 -7.18 -24.09
CA VAL A 266 6.58 -8.50 -23.52
C VAL A 266 5.27 -9.28 -23.47
N ILE A 267 5.22 -10.48 -24.07
CA ILE A 267 4.01 -11.31 -24.06
C ILE A 267 4.22 -12.44 -23.07
N ASP A 268 3.52 -12.41 -21.95
CA ASP A 268 3.50 -13.53 -20.99
C ASP A 268 2.39 -14.54 -21.31
N ARG A 269 1.27 -14.08 -21.89
CA ARG A 269 0.15 -14.94 -22.32
C ARG A 269 -0.38 -14.53 -23.69
N THR A 270 -0.59 -15.52 -24.54
CA THR A 270 -1.32 -15.41 -25.81
C THR A 270 -2.84 -15.33 -25.56
N PRO A 271 -3.65 -14.87 -26.54
CA PRO A 271 -5.09 -14.79 -26.37
C PRO A 271 -5.76 -16.14 -26.04
N GLU A 272 -5.27 -17.25 -26.60
CA GLU A 272 -5.77 -18.59 -26.31
C GLU A 272 -5.49 -19.02 -24.87
N GLN A 273 -4.30 -18.72 -24.35
CA GLN A 273 -3.95 -18.95 -22.94
C GLN A 273 -4.83 -18.07 -22.05
N SER A 274 -4.88 -16.76 -22.32
CA SER A 274 -5.71 -15.80 -21.58
C SER A 274 -7.18 -16.22 -21.51
N LYS A 275 -7.74 -16.76 -22.59
CA LYS A 275 -9.11 -17.27 -22.62
C LYS A 275 -9.30 -18.46 -21.68
N ASN A 276 -8.36 -19.41 -21.67
CA ASN A 276 -8.38 -20.54 -20.74
C ASN A 276 -8.25 -20.10 -19.27
N ASP A 277 -7.57 -18.99 -19.04
CA ASP A 277 -7.38 -18.39 -17.72
C ASP A 277 -8.54 -17.47 -17.28
N GLY A 278 -9.56 -17.31 -18.13
CA GLY A 278 -10.71 -16.43 -17.86
C GLY A 278 -10.46 -14.94 -18.06
N PHE A 279 -9.34 -14.57 -18.69
CA PHE A 279 -8.97 -13.18 -18.98
C PHE A 279 -9.57 -12.64 -20.28
N GLY A 280 -10.17 -13.49 -21.11
CA GLY A 280 -10.71 -13.12 -22.42
C GLY A 280 -9.68 -13.23 -23.54
N ASP A 281 -10.00 -12.63 -24.69
CA ASP A 281 -9.23 -12.75 -25.93
C ASP A 281 -8.16 -11.65 -26.05
N TYR A 282 -7.21 -11.66 -25.10
CA TYR A 282 -6.17 -10.62 -24.98
C TYR A 282 -4.77 -11.20 -24.85
N TYR A 283 -3.79 -10.49 -25.41
CA TYR A 283 -2.41 -10.67 -25.01
C TYR A 283 -2.23 -10.08 -23.62
N VAL A 284 -1.45 -10.73 -22.75
CA VAL A 284 -1.20 -10.24 -21.39
C VAL A 284 0.30 -10.12 -21.14
N THR A 285 0.71 -8.96 -20.64
CA THR A 285 2.03 -8.74 -20.03
C THR A 285 1.88 -8.72 -18.52
N ASN A 286 2.69 -9.50 -17.83
CA ASN A 286 2.87 -9.38 -16.39
C ASN A 286 3.99 -8.35 -16.15
N TYR A 287 3.66 -7.20 -15.56
CA TYR A 287 4.64 -6.27 -15.02
C TYR A 287 5.55 -6.90 -13.94
N LYS A 288 6.76 -7.33 -14.30
CA LYS A 288 7.75 -7.84 -13.34
C LYS A 288 8.86 -6.81 -13.14
N LYS A 289 8.61 -5.80 -12.31
CA LYS A 289 9.68 -4.89 -11.89
C LYS A 289 9.96 -5.10 -10.41
N ASP A 290 11.23 -5.33 -10.09
CA ASP A 290 11.72 -5.31 -8.72
C ASP A 290 11.83 -3.86 -8.25
N ASP A 291 10.84 -3.41 -7.48
CA ASP A 291 10.87 -2.07 -6.88
C ASP A 291 11.51 -2.16 -5.50
N THR A 292 12.81 -1.82 -5.44
CA THR A 292 13.56 -1.73 -4.17
C THR A 292 13.66 -0.28 -3.71
N THR A 293 13.30 -0.02 -2.46
CA THR A 293 13.34 1.31 -1.84
C THR A 293 14.08 1.28 -0.52
N LEU A 294 15.08 2.15 -0.38
CA LEU A 294 15.71 2.48 0.89
C LEU A 294 15.18 3.84 1.37
N THR A 295 14.68 3.89 2.60
CA THR A 295 14.29 5.13 3.27
C THR A 295 15.13 5.31 4.52
N LEU A 296 15.72 6.50 4.68
CA LEU A 296 16.44 6.89 5.90
C LEU A 296 15.78 8.16 6.46
N GLY A 297 15.49 8.15 7.75
CA GLY A 297 14.94 9.29 8.47
C GLY A 297 15.67 9.51 9.78
N ILE A 298 15.94 10.77 10.09
CA ILE A 298 16.52 11.22 11.35
C ILE A 298 15.53 12.21 11.97
N SER A 299 15.14 11.97 13.22
CA SER A 299 14.22 12.82 13.98
C SER A 299 14.86 13.18 15.31
N ILE A 300 14.77 14.45 15.66
CA ILE A 300 15.16 14.98 16.96
C ILE A 300 13.86 15.39 17.65
N ASN A 301 13.57 14.76 18.79
CA ASN A 301 12.38 15.07 19.57
C ASN A 301 12.78 15.81 20.85
N PHE A 302 12.02 16.87 21.15
CA PHE A 302 12.17 17.75 22.31
C PHE A 302 10.95 17.60 23.24
#